data_AF-A0A0H5CI04-F1
#
_entry.id   AF-A0A0H5CI04-F1
#
_cell.length_a   1.000
_cell.length_b   1.000
_cell.length_c   1.000
_cell.angle_alpha   90.00
_cell.angle_beta   90.00
_cell.angle_gamma   90.00
#
_symmetry.space_group_name_H-M   'P 1'
#
loop_
_entity.id
_entity.type
_entity.pdbx_description
1 polymer ?
#
loop_
_entity_poly.entity_id
_entity_poly.type
_entity_poly.pdbx_seq_one_letter_code
_entity_poly.pdbx_strand_id
1 'polypeptide(L)'
;MFKDTHARVVERREEAEHEEEEEPQQEQEQEQDPDVVPSNEHRLMKCTEIWDRITSHPKYADIDIDGLCSELRSKAKCSDKGVVIDYKDVNQVIQRNIRK
;
A
#
# COMPACT_ATOMS: atom_id res chain seq x y z
N MET A 1 38.95 -33.33 39.83
CA MET A 1 38.99 -32.29 40.88
C MET A 1 39.24 -30.97 40.16
N PHE A 2 38.22 -30.32 39.61
CA PHE A 2 37.21 -29.51 40.29
C PHE A 2 37.75 -28.15 40.77
N LYS A 3 37.19 -27.08 40.18
CA LYS A 3 36.84 -25.80 40.82
C LYS A 3 38.00 -24.82 41.12
N ASP A 4 37.88 -23.51 40.96
CA ASP A 4 36.80 -22.66 40.40
C ASP A 4 37.33 -21.20 40.23
N THR A 5 36.70 -20.36 39.38
CA THR A 5 36.30 -18.94 39.66
C THR A 5 37.37 -17.90 40.13
N HIS A 6 37.46 -16.63 39.71
CA HIS A 6 36.77 -15.64 38.82
C HIS A 6 37.72 -14.41 38.67
N ALA A 7 37.42 -13.27 38.00
CA ALA A 7 36.69 -12.89 36.78
C ALA A 7 36.67 -11.34 36.65
N ARG A 8 36.27 -10.80 35.47
CA ARG A 8 36.07 -9.36 35.12
C ARG A 8 37.37 -8.56 34.94
N VAL A 9 37.47 -7.60 34.02
CA VAL A 9 36.53 -6.56 33.51
C VAL A 9 36.57 -6.56 31.96
N VAL A 10 35.52 -6.75 31.15
CA VAL A 10 34.27 -5.99 30.87
C VAL A 10 34.45 -4.54 30.41
N GLU A 11 34.64 -4.32 29.10
CA GLU A 11 34.31 -3.12 28.28
C GLU A 11 34.90 -3.35 26.85
N ARG A 12 34.38 -2.88 25.72
CA ARG A 12 33.05 -2.37 25.32
C ARG A 12 33.03 -2.24 23.77
N ARG A 13 32.19 -3.03 23.07
CA ARG A 13 31.40 -2.57 21.90
C ARG A 13 30.42 -3.66 21.42
N GLU A 14 29.13 -3.37 21.44
CA GLU A 14 28.12 -4.12 20.68
C GLU A 14 28.25 -3.79 19.19
N GLU A 15 28.24 -4.82 18.32
CA GLU A 15 27.69 -4.81 16.95
C GLU A 15 27.20 -6.24 16.68
N ALA A 16 25.92 -6.53 16.95
CA ALA A 16 25.34 -7.88 16.91
C ALA A 16 23.85 -7.87 16.51
N GLU A 17 23.57 -7.45 15.28
CA GLU A 17 22.24 -7.50 14.64
C GLU A 17 22.43 -7.26 13.14
N HIS A 18 21.74 -7.90 12.21
CA HIS A 18 20.89 -9.09 12.14
C HIS A 18 20.65 -9.16 10.62
N GLU A 19 21.06 -10.24 9.95
CA GLU A 19 20.73 -10.41 8.53
C GLU A 19 19.24 -10.81 8.45
N GLU A 20 18.33 -9.83 8.55
CA GLU A 20 16.93 -10.01 8.14
C GLU A 20 16.94 -10.05 6.60
N GLU A 21 16.88 -11.24 5.99
CA GLU A 21 15.67 -12.07 5.77
C GLU A 21 14.70 -11.40 4.78
N GLU A 22 14.21 -12.20 3.83
CA GLU A 22 13.37 -11.77 2.71
C GLU A 22 12.20 -10.88 3.17
N GLU A 23 11.93 -9.77 2.47
CA GLU A 23 10.60 -9.17 2.55
C GLU A 23 9.57 -10.21 2.05
N PRO A 24 8.65 -10.69 2.90
CA PRO A 24 7.68 -11.68 2.48
C PRO A 24 6.77 -11.04 1.44
N GLN A 25 6.62 -11.74 0.33
CA GLN A 25 5.71 -11.37 -0.75
C GLN A 25 4.32 -11.12 -0.15
N GLN A 26 3.80 -9.89 -0.29
CA GLN A 26 2.39 -9.63 0.01
C GLN A 26 1.54 -10.24 -1.10
N GLU A 27 1.43 -11.57 -1.06
CA GLU A 27 0.39 -12.35 -1.71
C GLU A 27 -0.95 -11.83 -1.19
N GLN A 28 -1.54 -10.88 -1.91
CA GLN A 28 -2.92 -10.49 -1.66
C GLN A 28 -3.81 -11.64 -2.10
N GLU A 29 -4.04 -12.56 -1.17
CA GLU A 29 -5.12 -13.55 -1.26
C GLU A 29 -6.39 -12.82 -1.70
N GLN A 30 -6.83 -13.13 -2.92
CA GLN A 30 -8.17 -12.80 -3.35
C GLN A 30 -9.13 -13.73 -2.61
N GLU A 31 -9.45 -13.34 -1.37
CA GLU A 31 -10.59 -13.89 -0.63
C GLU A 31 -11.86 -13.52 -1.41
N GLN A 32 -12.20 -14.37 -2.38
CA GLN A 32 -13.49 -14.34 -3.06
C GLN A 32 -14.54 -14.87 -2.10
N ASP A 33 -14.97 -14.01 -1.16
CA ASP A 33 -16.17 -14.26 -0.38
C ASP A 33 -17.42 -14.06 -1.27
N PRO A 34 -18.26 -15.09 -1.45
CA PRO A 34 -19.43 -15.03 -2.32
C PRO A 34 -20.71 -14.64 -1.55
N ASP A 35 -20.67 -13.72 -0.59
CA ASP A 35 -21.89 -13.17 0.03
C ASP A 35 -22.59 -12.14 -0.90
N VAL A 36 -23.59 -12.62 -1.62
CA VAL A 36 -24.38 -11.83 -2.57
C VAL A 36 -25.40 -10.93 -1.87
N VAL A 37 -24.97 -9.73 -1.51
CA VAL A 37 -25.88 -8.60 -1.20
C VAL A 37 -25.81 -7.55 -2.32
N PRO A 38 -26.88 -7.35 -3.13
CA PRO A 38 -26.91 -6.36 -4.20
C PRO A 38 -27.14 -4.94 -3.64
N SER A 39 -26.22 -4.45 -2.83
CA SER A 39 -26.17 -3.05 -2.37
C SER A 39 -25.57 -2.18 -3.47
N ASN A 40 -26.34 -1.20 -3.96
CA ASN A 40 -26.01 -0.37 -5.12
C ASN A 40 -24.60 0.27 -5.09
N GLU A 41 -23.67 -0.33 -5.83
CA GLU A 41 -22.76 0.33 -6.78
C GLU A 41 -21.92 1.53 -6.30
N HIS A 42 -21.50 1.52 -5.03
CA HIS A 42 -20.41 2.36 -4.51
C HIS A 42 -19.19 1.50 -4.19
N ARG A 43 -18.52 0.98 -5.23
CA ARG A 43 -17.23 0.31 -5.09
C ARG A 43 -16.19 1.34 -4.64
N LEU A 44 -15.82 1.28 -3.37
CA LEU A 44 -14.73 2.07 -2.80
C LEU A 44 -13.40 1.36 -3.08
N MET A 45 -12.40 2.10 -3.56
CA MET A 45 -11.06 1.59 -3.85
C MET A 45 -10.02 2.22 -2.92
N LYS A 46 -8.97 1.45 -2.60
CA LYS A 46 -7.79 1.91 -1.85
C LYS A 46 -6.78 2.57 -2.79
N CYS A 47 -5.86 3.38 -2.24
CA CYS A 47 -4.81 4.05 -3.02
C CYS A 47 -3.95 3.07 -3.85
N THR A 48 -3.68 1.86 -3.34
CA THR A 48 -2.92 0.83 -4.07
C THR A 48 -3.64 0.35 -5.33
N GLU A 49 -4.91 -0.10 -5.20
CA GLU A 49 -5.75 -0.53 -6.34
C GLU A 49 -5.92 0.58 -7.40
N ILE A 50 -5.95 1.83 -6.94
CA ILE A 50 -5.97 3.02 -7.81
C ILE A 50 -4.65 3.17 -8.55
N TRP A 51 -3.51 3.01 -7.87
CA TRP A 51 -2.17 3.07 -8.48
C TRP A 51 -1.96 1.99 -9.54
N ASP A 52 -2.36 0.75 -9.27
CA ASP A 52 -2.29 -0.36 -10.23
C ASP A 52 -3.13 -0.06 -11.48
N ARG A 53 -4.29 0.58 -11.31
CA ARG A 53 -5.15 1.00 -12.43
C ARG A 53 -4.57 2.17 -13.24
N ILE A 54 -3.74 3.01 -12.63
CA ILE A 54 -3.06 4.12 -13.30
C ILE A 54 -1.89 3.59 -14.13
N THR A 55 -1.04 2.74 -13.55
CA THR A 55 0.16 2.20 -14.19
C THR A 55 -0.15 1.15 -15.26
N SER A 56 -1.23 0.38 -15.12
CA SER A 56 -1.74 -0.53 -16.16
C SER A 56 -2.45 0.18 -17.32
N HIS A 57 -2.65 1.50 -17.26
CA HIS A 57 -3.35 2.22 -18.32
C HIS A 57 -2.42 2.40 -19.55
N PRO A 58 -2.87 2.08 -20.79
CA PRO A 58 -2.01 2.16 -21.98
C PRO A 58 -1.54 3.58 -22.33
N LYS A 59 -2.17 4.60 -21.73
CA LYS A 59 -1.78 6.01 -21.83
C LYS A 59 -1.13 6.56 -20.56
N TYR A 60 -0.54 5.71 -19.70
CA TYR A 60 0.11 6.14 -18.46
C TYR A 60 1.11 7.30 -18.67
N ALA A 61 1.89 7.27 -19.76
CA ALA A 61 2.83 8.34 -20.12
C ALA A 61 2.17 9.71 -20.41
N ASP A 62 0.89 9.72 -20.77
CA ASP A 62 0.10 10.93 -21.04
C ASP A 62 -0.71 11.40 -19.82
N ILE A 63 -0.71 10.66 -18.71
CA ILE A 63 -1.45 11.00 -17.49
C ILE A 63 -0.67 12.02 -16.67
N ASP A 64 -1.33 13.13 -16.32
CA ASP A 64 -0.80 14.11 -15.36
C ASP A 64 -0.89 13.59 -13.92
N ILE A 65 0.19 12.99 -13.42
CA ILE A 65 0.25 12.36 -12.09
C ILE A 65 0.05 13.41 -10.97
N ASP A 66 0.57 14.62 -11.13
CA ASP A 66 0.44 15.69 -10.13
C ASP A 66 -1.01 16.20 -10.01
N GLY A 67 -1.67 16.49 -11.14
CA GLY A 67 -3.09 16.85 -11.18
C GLY A 67 -4.00 15.75 -10.66
N LEU A 68 -3.74 14.50 -11.08
CA LEU A 68 -4.41 13.29 -10.58
C LEU A 68 -4.26 13.14 -9.06
N CYS A 69 -3.06 13.35 -8.50
CA CYS A 69 -2.82 13.26 -7.06
C CYS A 69 -3.60 14.34 -6.28
N SER A 70 -3.65 15.57 -6.81
CA SER A 70 -4.42 16.68 -6.23
C SER A 70 -5.93 16.41 -6.21
N GLU A 71 -6.49 15.92 -7.33
CA GLU A 71 -7.90 15.54 -7.43
C GLU A 71 -8.26 14.34 -6.54
N LEU A 72 -7.43 13.29 -6.50
CA LEU A 72 -7.66 12.12 -5.66
C LEU A 72 -7.61 12.47 -4.16
N ARG A 73 -6.66 13.30 -3.73
CA ARG A 73 -6.61 13.83 -2.34
C ARG A 73 -7.88 14.60 -1.97
N SER A 74 -8.43 15.37 -2.92
CA SER A 74 -9.64 16.17 -2.70
C SER A 74 -10.92 15.33 -2.60
N LYS A 75 -10.92 14.13 -3.19
CA LYS A 75 -12.04 13.17 -3.18
C LYS A 75 -11.87 12.01 -2.20
N ALA A 76 -10.79 12.04 -1.41
CA ALA A 76 -10.48 11.07 -0.38
C ALA A 76 -11.53 11.06 0.73
N LYS A 77 -12.03 9.87 1.10
CA LYS A 77 -12.91 9.64 2.24
C LYS A 77 -12.15 8.83 3.29
N CYS A 78 -12.30 9.19 4.56
CA CYS A 78 -11.80 8.38 5.66
C CYS A 78 -12.79 7.23 5.95
N SER A 79 -12.27 6.02 6.07
CA SER A 79 -12.97 4.82 6.54
C SER A 79 -12.14 4.15 7.62
N ASP A 80 -12.72 3.25 8.40
CA ASP A 80 -12.02 2.45 9.43
C ASP A 80 -10.85 1.63 8.85
N LYS A 81 -10.92 1.31 7.54
CA LYS A 81 -9.86 0.63 6.77
C LYS A 81 -8.87 1.59 6.08
N GLY A 82 -8.87 2.87 6.45
CA GLY A 82 -7.98 3.91 5.91
C GLY A 82 -8.65 4.80 4.85
N VAL A 83 -7.82 5.42 3.98
CA VAL A 83 -8.29 6.31 2.92
C VAL A 83 -8.87 5.52 1.75
N VAL A 84 -10.10 5.84 1.36
CA VAL A 84 -10.84 5.21 0.27
C VAL A 84 -11.46 6.25 -0.67
N ILE A 85 -11.58 5.92 -1.96
CA ILE A 85 -12.10 6.80 -3.01
C ILE A 85 -13.14 6.03 -3.83
N ASP A 86 -14.20 6.70 -4.30
CA ASP A 86 -15.24 6.06 -5.12
C ASP A 86 -14.70 5.67 -6.51
N TYR A 87 -15.04 4.48 -6.99
CA TYR A 87 -14.64 3.99 -8.31
C TYR A 87 -15.01 4.96 -9.45
N LYS A 88 -16.20 5.59 -9.36
CA LYS A 88 -16.69 6.52 -10.38
C LYS A 88 -15.82 7.78 -10.41
N ASP A 89 -15.44 8.28 -9.23
CA ASP A 89 -14.54 9.42 -9.09
C ASP A 89 -13.15 9.12 -9.65
N VAL A 90 -12.54 7.98 -9.28
CA VAL A 90 -11.23 7.57 -9.79
C VAL A 90 -11.23 7.46 -11.32
N ASN A 91 -12.26 6.82 -11.89
CA ASN A 91 -12.32 6.68 -13.34
C ASN A 91 -12.49 8.03 -14.06
N GLN A 92 -13.29 8.94 -13.52
CA GLN A 92 -13.43 10.30 -14.08
C GLN A 92 -12.13 11.09 -13.99
N VAL A 93 -11.44 11.05 -12.84
CA VAL A 93 -10.19 11.81 -12.66
C VAL A 93 -9.08 11.28 -13.56
N ILE A 94 -8.93 9.96 -13.71
CA ILE A 94 -7.97 9.36 -14.67
C ILE A 94 -8.28 9.84 -16.09
N GLN A 95 -9.54 9.74 -16.54
CA GLN A 95 -9.93 10.17 -17.89
C GLN A 95 -9.75 11.69 -18.12
N ARG A 96 -9.86 12.51 -17.06
CA ARG A 96 -9.69 13.97 -17.11
C ARG A 96 -8.22 14.40 -17.21
N ASN A 97 -7.32 13.65 -16.57
CA ASN A 97 -5.90 13.99 -16.47
C ASN A 97 -5.04 13.37 -17.59
N ILE A 98 -5.62 12.63 -18.54
CA ILE A 98 -4.96 12.26 -19.80
C ILE A 98 -4.82 13.52 -20.65
N ARG A 99 -3.57 13.93 -20.91
CA ARG A 99 -3.24 15.04 -21.81
C ARG A 99 -3.68 14.70 -23.25
N LYS A 100 -4.16 15.72 -23.98
CA LYS A 100 -4.69 15.62 -25.35
C LYS A 100 -3.80 16.36 -26.34
#